data_AF-A0A9E4VNP2-F1
#
_entry.id   AF-A0A9E4VNP2-F1
#
_cell.length_a   1.000
_cell.length_b   1.000
_cell.length_c   1.000
_cell.angle_alpha   90.00
_cell.angle_beta   90.00
_cell.angle_gamma   90.00
#
_symmetry.space_group_name_H-M   'P 1'
#
loop_
_entity.id
_entity.type
_entity.pdbx_description
1 polymer ?
#
loop_
_entity_poly.entity_id
_entity_poly.type
_entity_poly.pdbx_seq_one_letter_code
_entity_poly.pdbx_strand_id
1 'polypeptide(L)'
;GSNLQTRYRWTYGEDSTQPPVLEKTMDILQKPGDAAYFLPGEIHSTQGSTDEETVYVRVTSQDLDGAWRHRYHLGDNKTTVFRSATQPQTPV
;
A
#
# COMPACT_ATOMS: atom_id res chain seq x y z
N GLY A 1 -2.37 16.72 9.77
CA GLY A 1 -1.79 15.38 9.86
C GLY A 1 -0.61 15.16 8.93
N SER A 2 0.13 14.08 9.16
CA SER A 2 1.21 13.57 8.30
C SER A 2 0.89 12.14 7.84
N ASN A 3 1.47 11.70 6.72
CA ASN A 3 1.20 10.39 6.14
C ASN A 3 2.45 9.50 6.29
N LEU A 4 2.33 8.41 7.04
CA LEU A 4 3.36 7.38 7.13
C LEU A 4 3.18 6.42 5.95
N GLN A 5 4.20 6.35 5.10
CA GLN A 5 4.27 5.39 4.00
C GLN A 5 5.27 4.30 4.34
N THR A 6 4.81 3.05 4.42
CA THR A 6 5.65 1.89 4.66
C THR A 6 5.80 1.10 3.37
N ARG A 7 7.04 0.77 2.99
CA ARG A 7 7.35 -0.08 1.83
C ARG A 7 7.72 -1.48 2.26
N TYR A 8 7.38 -2.42 1.39
CA TYR A 8 7.64 -3.84 1.56
C TYR A 8 8.22 -4.46 0.29
N ARG A 9 8.95 -5.55 0.46
CA ARG A 9 9.42 -6.41 -0.64
C ARG A 9 9.22 -7.87 -0.31
N TRP A 10 9.10 -8.69 -1.34
CA TRP A 10 9.27 -10.13 -1.20
C TRP A 10 10.75 -10.45 -1.03
N THR A 11 11.08 -11.15 0.05
CA THR A 11 12.40 -11.72 0.29
C THR A 11 12.31 -13.23 0.11
N TYR A 12 13.23 -13.78 -0.68
CA TYR A 12 13.31 -15.21 -1.00
C TYR A 12 14.51 -15.79 -0.24
N GLY A 13 14.27 -16.83 0.55
CA GLY A 13 15.34 -17.55 1.24
C GLY A 13 16.12 -18.47 0.31
N GLU A 14 17.21 -19.05 0.83
CA GLU A 14 17.99 -20.07 0.12
C GLU A 14 17.23 -21.39 -0.03
N ASP A 15 16.37 -21.72 0.94
CA ASP A 15 15.48 -22.88 0.87
C ASP A 15 14.27 -22.58 -0.02
N SER A 16 14.35 -23.06 -1.26
CA SER A 16 13.27 -22.94 -2.26
C SER A 16 11.95 -23.64 -1.89
N THR A 17 11.91 -24.45 -0.83
CA THR A 17 10.69 -25.10 -0.33
C THR A 17 9.88 -24.20 0.60
N GLN A 18 10.47 -23.11 1.11
CA GLN A 18 9.79 -22.13 1.94
C GLN A 18 9.13 -21.05 1.06
N PRO A 19 7.91 -20.60 1.41
CA PRO A 19 7.31 -19.46 0.74
C PRO A 19 8.13 -18.19 0.99
N PRO A 20 8.14 -17.23 0.04
CA PRO A 20 8.76 -15.94 0.28
C PRO A 20 8.05 -15.19 1.41
N VAL A 21 8.79 -14.33 2.09
CA VAL A 21 8.28 -13.52 3.20
C VAL A 21 8.20 -12.07 2.77
N LEU A 22 7.14 -11.38 3.18
CA LEU A 22 7.00 -9.96 2.94
C LEU A 22 7.70 -9.18 4.05
N GLU A 23 8.77 -8.48 3.72
CA GLU A 23 9.59 -7.74 4.68
C GLU A 23 9.45 -6.23 4.50
N LYS A 24 9.40 -5.50 5.62
CA LYS A 24 9.44 -4.04 5.61
C LYS A 24 10.83 -3.57 5.18
N THR A 25 10.88 -2.68 4.20
CA THR A 25 12.14 -2.13 3.69
C THR A 25 12.38 -0.69 4.12
N MET A 26 11.32 0.10 4.30
CA MET A 26 11.44 1.54 4.56
C MET A 26 10.16 2.11 5.16
N ASP A 27 10.32 3.10 6.02
CA ASP A 27 9.27 4.00 6.47
C ASP A 27 9.60 5.42 6.02
N ILE A 28 8.61 6.12 5.46
CA ILE A 28 8.73 7.51 5.00
C ILE A 28 7.61 8.32 5.65
N LEU A 29 7.99 9.31 6.45
CA LEU A 29 7.03 10.27 7.00
C LEU A 29 6.88 11.44 6.02
N GLN A 30 5.75 11.50 5.32
CA GLN A 30 5.42 12.59 4.41
C GLN A 30 4.69 13.71 5.18
N LYS A 31 5.28 14.90 5.22
CA LYS A 31 4.68 16.10 5.84
C LYS A 31 3.87 16.90 4.82
N PRO A 32 3.02 17.85 5.25
CA PRO A 32 2.34 18.75 4.33
C PRO A 32 3.33 19.46 3.37
N GLY A 33 3.04 19.41 2.08
CA GLY A 33 3.90 19.97 1.02
C GLY A 33 4.93 18.99 0.44
N ASP A 34 5.21 17.88 1.12
CA ASP A 34 6.12 16.86 0.60
C ASP A 34 5.44 16.02 -0.49
N ALA A 35 6.25 15.53 -1.43
CA ALA A 35 5.83 14.53 -2.40
C ALA A 35 6.66 13.26 -2.24
N ALA A 36 6.00 12.11 -2.31
CA ALA A 36 6.64 10.79 -2.36
C ALA A 36 6.09 10.02 -3.58
N TYR A 37 6.94 9.17 -4.16
CA TYR A 37 6.60 8.38 -5.34
C TYR A 37 6.88 6.91 -5.09
N PHE A 38 6.14 6.06 -5.80
CA PHE A 38 6.37 4.62 -5.82
C PHE A 38 6.63 4.15 -7.24
N LEU A 39 7.54 3.19 -7.37
CA LEU A 39 7.79 2.53 -8.64
C LEU A 39 6.71 1.45 -8.91
N PRO A 40 6.42 1.13 -10.18
CA PRO A 40 5.54 0.03 -10.51
C PRO A 40 5.96 -1.28 -9.81
N GLY A 41 5.00 -1.96 -9.19
CA GLY A 41 5.25 -3.22 -8.47
C GLY A 41 5.67 -3.06 -7.01
N GLU A 42 5.95 -1.84 -6.52
CA GLU A 42 6.23 -1.63 -5.09
C GLU A 42 5.01 -1.92 -4.22
N ILE A 43 5.22 -2.73 -3.19
CA ILE A 43 4.22 -3.04 -2.18
C ILE A 43 4.34 -2.00 -1.08
N HIS A 44 3.25 -1.29 -0.81
CA HIS A 44 3.25 -0.21 0.17
C HIS A 44 1.94 -0.12 0.95
N SER A 45 2.03 0.46 2.13
CA SER A 45 0.91 0.85 2.98
C SER A 45 1.00 2.34 3.29
N THR A 46 -0.15 3.01 3.41
CA THR A 46 -0.25 4.42 3.79
C THR A 46 -1.16 4.54 5.00
N GLN A 47 -0.71 5.25 6.03
CA GLN A 47 -1.47 5.49 7.25
C GLN A 47 -1.34 6.96 7.65
N GLY A 48 -2.47 7.62 7.90
CA GLY A 48 -2.48 8.98 8.45
C GLY A 48 -2.00 9.01 9.91
N SER A 49 -1.57 10.19 10.37
CA SER A 49 -1.28 10.41 11.78
C SER A 49 -2.51 10.11 12.64
N THR A 50 -2.33 9.47 13.79
CA THR A 50 -3.43 9.08 14.68
C THR A 50 -4.14 10.27 15.31
N ASP A 51 -3.46 11.41 15.43
CA ASP A 51 -3.90 12.52 16.28
C ASP A 51 -4.52 13.67 15.48
N GLU A 52 -4.39 13.65 14.15
CA GLU A 52 -4.88 14.69 13.26
C GLU A 52 -5.39 14.08 11.95
N GLU A 53 -6.49 14.64 11.46
CA GLU A 53 -6.97 14.32 10.12
C GLU A 53 -5.85 14.54 9.09
N THR A 54 -5.69 13.55 8.22
CA THR A 54 -4.64 13.52 7.21
C THR A 54 -5.29 13.32 5.85
N VAL A 55 -5.16 14.33 5.00
CA VAL A 55 -5.57 14.27 3.60
C VAL A 55 -4.31 14.29 2.74
N TYR A 56 -4.23 13.38 1.77
CA TYR A 56 -3.18 13.37 0.76
C TYR A 56 -3.79 13.17 -0.62
N VAL A 57 -3.14 13.73 -1.64
CA VAL A 57 -3.53 13.56 -3.05
C VAL A 57 -2.64 12.52 -3.68
N ARG A 58 -3.25 11.51 -4.32
CA ARG A 58 -2.54 10.50 -5.09
C ARG A 58 -2.76 10.75 -6.58
N VAL A 59 -1.66 10.96 -7.30
CA VAL A 59 -1.67 11.03 -8.76
C VAL A 59 -1.18 9.70 -9.31
N THR A 60 -1.92 9.12 -10.26
CA THR A 60 -1.56 7.87 -10.93
C THR A 60 -1.54 8.07 -12.44
N SER A 61 -0.60 7.42 -13.13
CA SER A 61 -0.46 7.52 -14.60
C SER A 61 -1.52 6.74 -15.38
N GLN A 62 -2.36 5.99 -14.68
CA GLN A 62 -3.48 5.24 -15.24
C GLN A 62 -4.69 5.39 -14.32
N ASP A 63 -5.88 5.20 -14.90
CA ASP A 63 -7.09 5.00 -14.14
C ASP A 63 -6.98 3.69 -13.34
N LEU A 64 -7.26 3.78 -12.05
CA LEU A 64 -7.29 2.62 -11.16
C LEU A 64 -8.71 2.18 -10.85
N ASP A 65 -9.75 2.86 -11.33
CA ASP A 65 -11.12 2.43 -11.10
C ASP A 65 -11.38 1.04 -11.71
N GLY A 66 -12.02 0.16 -10.94
CA GLY A 66 -12.26 -1.23 -11.29
C GLY A 66 -11.01 -2.11 -11.46
N ALA A 67 -9.81 -1.58 -11.29
CA ALA A 67 -8.56 -2.32 -11.52
C ALA A 67 -8.37 -3.42 -10.46
N TRP A 68 -8.07 -4.64 -10.93
CA TRP A 68 -7.69 -5.75 -10.06
C TRP A 68 -6.32 -5.51 -9.43
N ARG A 69 -6.25 -5.61 -8.11
CA ARG A 69 -5.03 -5.39 -7.32
C ARG A 69 -4.93 -6.40 -6.18
N HIS A 70 -3.74 -6.50 -5.61
CA HIS A 70 -3.43 -7.37 -4.49
C HIS A 70 -3.43 -6.59 -3.17
N ARG A 71 -3.98 -7.21 -2.13
CA ARG A 71 -3.78 -6.84 -0.72
C ARG A 71 -3.02 -7.96 -0.05
N TYR A 72 -2.07 -7.61 0.80
CA TYR A 72 -1.17 -8.57 1.45
C TYR A 72 -1.42 -8.60 2.96
N HIS A 73 -1.37 -9.80 3.52
CA HIS A 73 -1.42 -10.05 4.95
C HIS A 73 0.00 -10.26 5.46
N LEU A 74 0.49 -9.34 6.29
CA LEU A 74 1.88 -9.34 6.74
C LEU A 74 2.24 -10.52 7.67
N GLY A 75 1.26 -11.12 8.34
CA GLY A 75 1.50 -12.16 9.34
C GLY A 75 1.61 -13.58 8.81
N ASP A 76 1.08 -13.86 7.61
CA ASP A 76 0.97 -15.23 7.08
C ASP A 76 1.26 -15.36 5.58
N ASN A 77 1.87 -14.32 4.98
CA ASN A 77 2.24 -14.25 3.57
C ASN A 77 1.09 -14.52 2.59
N LYS A 78 -0.17 -14.36 3.03
CA LYS A 78 -1.34 -14.51 2.16
C LYS A 78 -1.64 -13.24 1.38
N THR A 79 -2.28 -13.41 0.23
CA THR A 79 -2.81 -12.32 -0.57
C THR A 79 -4.28 -12.52 -0.88
N THR A 80 -5.01 -11.41 -0.94
CA THR A 80 -6.36 -11.35 -1.48
C THR A 80 -6.37 -10.40 -2.67
N VAL A 81 -7.14 -10.75 -3.69
CA VAL A 81 -7.39 -9.86 -4.84
C VAL A 81 -8.64 -9.04 -4.61
N PHE A 82 -8.62 -7.77 -4.99
CA PHE A 82 -9.76 -6.87 -4.90
C PHE A 82 -9.82 -5.97 -6.15
N ARG A 83 -11.02 -5.47 -6.46
CA ARG A 83 -11.19 -4.38 -7.44
C ARG A 83 -11.10 -3.04 -6.74
N SER A 84 -10.29 -2.16 -7.30
CA SER A 84 -10.14 -0.78 -6.81
C SER A 84 -11.40 0.04 -7.05
N ALA A 85 -11.62 1.02 -6.18
CA ALA A 85 -12.74 1.96 -6.24
C ALA A 85 -14.12 1.32 -6.38
N THR A 86 -14.46 0.37 -5.50
CA THR A 86 -15.88 0.09 -5.25
C THR A 86 -16.51 1.38 -4.71
N GLN A 87 -17.34 2.02 -5.53
CA GLN A 87 -18.14 3.20 -5.18
C GLN A 87 -18.70 3.06 -3.76
N PRO A 88 -18.67 4.11 -2.91
CA PRO A 88 -19.54 4.14 -1.75
C PRO A 88 -20.96 3.89 -2.26
N GLN A 89 -21.62 2.82 -1.79
CA GLN A 89 -23.03 2.65 -2.09
C GLN A 89 -23.75 3.89 -1.57
N THR A 90 -24.41 4.62 -2.46
CA THR A 90 -25.30 5.69 -2.05
C THR A 90 -26.35 5.06 -1.15
N PRO A 91 -26.51 5.49 0.12
CA PRO A 91 -27.62 5.03 0.93
C PRO A 91 -28.92 5.39 0.20
N VAL A 92 -29.78 4.39 0.00
CA VAL A 92 -31.15 4.57 -0.50
C VAL A 92 -32.04 5.19 0.57
#